data_AF-A0A7Y3HV02-F1
#
_entry.id   AF-A0A7Y3HV02-F1
#
_cell.length_a   1.000
_cell.length_b   1.000
_cell.length_c   1.000
_cell.angle_alpha   90.00
_cell.angle_beta   90.00
_cell.angle_gamma   90.00
#
_symmetry.space_group_name_H-M   'P 1'
#
loop_
_entity.id
_entity.type
_entity.pdbx_description
1 polymer ?
#
loop_
_entity_poly.entity_id
_entity_poly.type
_entity_poly.pdbx_seq_one_letter_code
_entity_poly.pdbx_strand_id
1 'polypeptide(L)'
;MAKNIMTSWQRLLGLLKLDKKDIFQVFYYAIFAGLVNLSLPLGIQAIINLIQGAQVSTSWVVLVVLVTLGVAFVGLLQLMQIRIIENVQQKIFTRSSFEFAYRFPKIKMSELRNYYPPELANRFFDTLTVQKGLSKILIDFPAALLQIIFGLLLLSFY
;
A
#
# COMPACT_ATOMS: atom_id res chain seq x y z
N MET A 1 -18.57 -21.95 26.86
CA MET A 1 -17.26 -21.53 26.33
C MET A 1 -17.23 -20.02 26.25
N ALA A 2 -16.28 -19.37 26.93
CA ALA A 2 -16.12 -17.92 26.85
C ALA A 2 -15.89 -17.53 25.38
N LYS A 3 -16.75 -16.66 24.85
CA LYS A 3 -16.64 -16.12 23.49
C LYS A 3 -15.36 -15.28 23.48
N ASN A 4 -14.29 -15.79 22.87
CA ASN A 4 -13.03 -15.06 22.79
C ASN A 4 -13.26 -13.84 21.87
N ILE A 5 -13.54 -12.68 22.47
CA ILE A 5 -13.88 -11.47 21.72
C ILE A 5 -12.58 -10.91 21.16
N MET A 6 -12.24 -11.29 19.92
CA MET A 6 -11.11 -10.68 19.23
C MET A 6 -11.37 -9.20 19.02
N THR A 7 -10.40 -8.36 19.41
CA THR A 7 -10.43 -6.92 19.16
C THR A 7 -10.33 -6.63 17.66
N SER A 8 -10.80 -5.46 17.22
CA SER A 8 -10.73 -5.05 15.81
C SER A 8 -9.30 -5.13 15.26
N TRP A 9 -8.31 -4.80 16.07
CA TRP A 9 -6.89 -4.92 15.73
C TRP A 9 -6.43 -6.37 15.54
N GLN A 10 -6.84 -7.28 16.43
CA GLN A 10 -6.53 -8.71 16.29
C GLN A 10 -7.16 -9.32 15.04
N ARG A 11 -8.37 -8.87 14.66
CA ARG A 11 -9.04 -9.29 13.42
C ARG A 11 -8.30 -8.79 12.18
N LEU A 12 -7.87 -7.53 12.18
CA LEU A 12 -7.06 -6.95 11.12
C LEU A 12 -5.73 -7.70 10.93
N LEU A 13 -5.02 -7.95 12.03
CA LEU A 13 -3.79 -8.75 12.02
C LEU A 13 -4.03 -10.19 11.57
N GLY A 14 -5.19 -10.77 11.91
CA GLY A 14 -5.62 -12.08 11.45
C GLY A 14 -5.79 -12.13 9.93
N LEU A 15 -6.39 -11.11 9.32
CA LEU A 15 -6.53 -10.98 7.87
C LEU A 15 -5.16 -10.85 7.19
N LEU A 16 -4.30 -9.96 7.71
CA LEU A 16 -2.93 -9.78 7.21
C LEU A 16 -2.07 -11.04 7.36
N LYS A 17 -2.33 -11.86 8.38
CA LYS A 17 -1.57 -13.10 8.62
C LYS A 17 -1.75 -14.13 7.48
N LEU A 18 -2.86 -14.09 6.76
CA LEU A 18 -3.14 -15.01 5.66
C LEU A 18 -2.27 -14.74 4.43
N ASP A 19 -1.89 -13.48 4.18
CA ASP A 19 -1.14 -13.05 3.00
C ASP A 19 0.20 -12.40 3.37
N LYS A 20 0.85 -12.89 4.43
CA LYS A 20 2.10 -12.33 4.97
C LYS A 20 3.20 -12.15 3.93
N LYS A 21 3.39 -13.13 3.05
CA LYS A 21 4.45 -13.09 2.03
C LYS A 21 4.26 -11.90 1.08
N ASP A 22 3.03 -11.73 0.60
CA ASP A 22 2.64 -10.64 -0.30
C ASP A 22 2.83 -9.28 0.40
N ILE A 23 2.43 -9.18 1.67
CA ILE A 23 2.59 -7.97 2.48
C ILE A 23 4.07 -7.62 2.70
N PHE A 24 4.91 -8.60 3.03
CA PHE A 24 6.35 -8.35 3.18
C PHE A 24 6.98 -7.87 1.87
N GLN A 25 6.59 -8.46 0.74
CA GLN A 25 7.08 -8.05 -0.58
C GLN A 25 6.68 -6.61 -0.93
N VAL A 26 5.45 -6.21 -0.62
CA VAL A 26 4.98 -4.81 -0.74
C VAL A 26 5.84 -3.86 0.10
N PHE A 27 6.16 -4.24 1.34
CA PHE A 27 7.03 -3.45 2.21
C PHE A 27 8.45 -3.32 1.65
N TYR A 28 9.03 -4.41 1.14
CA TYR A 28 10.35 -4.35 0.50
C TYR A 28 10.35 -3.39 -0.69
N TYR A 29 9.36 -3.49 -1.59
CA TYR A 29 9.25 -2.58 -2.73
C TYR A 29 9.00 -1.12 -2.31
N ALA A 30 8.20 -0.87 -1.27
CA ALA A 30 8.00 0.47 -0.73
C ALA A 30 9.31 1.09 -0.23
N ILE A 31 10.14 0.33 0.49
CA ILE A 31 11.42 0.81 1.02
C ILE A 31 12.38 1.15 -0.13
N PHE A 32 12.55 0.25 -1.11
CA PHE A 32 13.43 0.50 -2.26
C PHE A 32 12.93 1.68 -3.11
N ALA A 33 11.63 1.72 -3.42
CA ALA A 33 11.04 2.83 -4.17
C ALA A 33 11.17 4.16 -3.40
N GLY A 34 10.99 4.14 -2.07
CA GLY A 34 11.21 5.29 -1.20
C GLY A 34 12.65 5.80 -1.27
N LEU A 35 13.63 4.92 -1.07
CA LEU A 35 15.06 5.27 -1.16
C LEU A 35 15.43 5.90 -2.50
N VAL A 36 14.99 5.29 -3.61
CA VAL A 36 15.28 5.85 -4.95
C VAL A 36 14.56 7.18 -5.15
N ASN A 37 13.28 7.29 -4.76
CA ASN A 37 12.53 8.55 -4.87
C ASN A 37 13.20 9.71 -4.13
N LEU A 38 13.84 9.44 -3.01
CA LEU A 38 14.54 10.45 -2.22
C LEU A 38 15.85 10.90 -2.86
N SER A 39 16.48 10.07 -3.69
CA SER A 39 17.66 10.45 -4.47
C SER A 39 17.29 11.35 -5.66
N LEU A 40 16.03 11.32 -6.13
CA LEU A 40 15.60 12.07 -7.31
C LEU A 40 15.71 13.60 -7.12
N PRO A 41 15.21 14.21 -6.02
CA PRO A 41 15.37 15.65 -5.79
C PRO A 41 16.83 16.10 -5.80
N LEU A 42 17.72 15.32 -5.17
CA LEU A 42 19.16 15.63 -5.14
C LEU A 42 19.80 15.52 -6.53
N GLY A 43 19.45 14.49 -7.29
CA GLY A 43 19.92 14.32 -8.67
C GLY A 43 19.43 15.44 -9.59
N ILE A 44 18.16 15.83 -9.46
CA ILE A 44 17.58 16.97 -10.19
C ILE A 44 18.28 18.28 -9.82
N GLN A 45 18.52 18.51 -8.52
CA GLN A 45 19.23 19.70 -8.04
C GLN A 45 20.66 19.79 -8.61
N ALA A 46 21.38 18.66 -8.64
CA ALA A 46 22.72 18.59 -9.23
C ALA A 46 22.71 18.93 -10.73
N ILE A 47 21.72 18.45 -11.48
CA ILE A 47 21.53 18.78 -12.89
C ILE A 47 21.32 20.29 -13.07
N ILE A 48 20.43 20.89 -12.26
CA ILE A 48 20.14 22.34 -12.32
C ILE A 48 21.42 23.15 -12.06
N ASN A 49 22.20 22.79 -11.02
CA ASN A 49 23.44 23.50 -10.67
C ASN A 49 24.49 23.43 -11.80
N LEU A 50 24.64 22.27 -12.46
CA LEU A 50 25.57 22.12 -13.59
C LEU A 50 25.17 22.97 -14.80
N ILE A 51 23.87 23.04 -15.10
CA ILE A 51 23.34 23.87 -16.19
C ILE A 51 23.51 25.37 -15.86
N GLN A 52 23.20 25.78 -14.64
CA GLN A 52 23.36 27.18 -14.19
C GLN A 52 24.82 27.62 -14.13
N GLY A 53 25.75 26.71 -13.84
CA GLY A 53 27.20 26.98 -13.81
C GLY A 53 27.82 27.25 -15.18
N ALA A 54 27.05 27.20 -16.27
CA ALA A 54 27.49 27.44 -17.66
C ALA A 54 28.69 26.59 -18.13
N GLN A 55 29.06 25.55 -17.38
CA GLN A 55 30.05 24.58 -17.80
C GLN A 55 29.36 23.53 -18.67
N VAL A 56 29.50 23.68 -19.98
CA VAL A 56 29.07 22.68 -20.97
C VAL A 56 29.95 21.43 -20.81
N SER A 57 29.68 20.64 -19.78
CA SER A 57 30.34 19.38 -19.49
C SER A 57 29.42 18.22 -19.87
N THR A 58 30.00 17.10 -20.29
CA THR A 58 29.26 15.86 -20.57
C THR A 58 28.50 15.32 -19.35
N SER A 59 28.84 15.81 -18.14
CA SER A 59 28.31 15.36 -16.85
C SER A 59 26.80 15.57 -16.70
N TRP A 60 26.23 16.69 -17.17
CA TRP A 60 24.79 16.93 -17.01
C TRP A 60 23.96 15.98 -17.88
N VAL A 61 24.44 15.63 -19.08
CA VAL A 61 23.77 14.66 -19.97
C VAL A 61 23.76 13.27 -19.31
N VAL A 62 24.88 12.84 -18.76
CA VAL A 62 25.00 11.56 -18.05
C VAL A 62 24.08 11.51 -16.83
N LEU A 63 24.04 12.58 -16.04
CA LEU A 63 23.15 12.69 -14.88
C LEU A 63 21.67 12.65 -15.28
N VAL A 64 21.27 13.33 -16.35
CA VAL A 64 19.89 13.28 -16.87
C VAL A 64 19.51 11.84 -17.23
N VAL A 65 20.34 11.14 -18.01
CA VAL A 65 20.09 9.75 -18.39
C VAL A 65 19.97 8.84 -17.15
N LEU A 66 20.88 9.00 -16.18
CA LEU A 66 20.86 8.22 -14.95
C LEU A 66 19.59 8.48 -14.13
N VAL A 67 19.21 9.74 -13.94
CA VAL A 67 17.99 10.12 -13.21
C VAL A 67 16.75 9.60 -13.94
N THR A 68 16.68 9.73 -15.27
CA THR A 68 15.56 9.17 -16.06
C THR A 68 15.43 7.67 -15.89
N LEU A 69 16.55 6.91 -15.92
CA LEU A 69 16.53 5.48 -15.65
C LEU A 69 16.08 5.16 -14.22
N GLY A 70 16.51 5.97 -13.25
CA GLY A 70 16.07 5.86 -11.85
C GLY A 70 14.56 6.03 -11.71
N VAL A 71 13.99 7.08 -12.32
CA VAL A 71 12.53 7.32 -12.35
C VAL A 71 11.79 6.15 -12.99
N ALA A 72 12.28 5.66 -14.14
CA ALA A 72 11.68 4.51 -14.81
C ALA A 72 11.70 3.26 -13.93
N PHE A 73 12.81 3.01 -13.22
CA PHE A 73 12.95 1.90 -12.29
C PHE A 73 11.97 2.00 -11.11
N VAL A 74 11.79 3.19 -10.52
CA VAL A 74 10.76 3.42 -9.49
C VAL A 74 9.37 3.10 -10.02
N GLY A 75 9.04 3.53 -11.24
CA GLY A 75 7.78 3.22 -11.90
C GLY A 75 7.54 1.71 -12.02
N LEU A 76 8.58 0.93 -12.39
CA LEU A 76 8.49 -0.53 -12.45
C LEU A 76 8.24 -1.14 -11.07
N LEU A 77 8.95 -0.70 -10.03
CA LEU A 77 8.73 -1.16 -8.66
C LEU A 77 7.29 -0.87 -8.19
N GLN A 78 6.77 0.31 -8.52
CA GLN A 78 5.40 0.70 -8.18
C GLN A 78 4.37 -0.16 -8.90
N LEU A 79 4.58 -0.49 -10.18
CA LEU A 79 3.71 -1.40 -10.92
C LEU A 79 3.69 -2.81 -10.30
N MET A 80 4.86 -3.33 -9.89
CA MET A 80 4.93 -4.62 -9.20
C MET A 80 4.19 -4.59 -7.87
N GLN A 81 4.33 -3.49 -7.11
CA GLN A 81 3.64 -3.30 -5.84
C GLN A 81 2.12 -3.28 -6.01
N ILE A 82 1.60 -2.52 -7.00
CA ILE A 82 0.16 -2.45 -7.30
C ILE A 82 -0.39 -3.84 -7.63
N ARG A 83 0.28 -4.60 -8.50
CA ARG A 83 -0.16 -5.95 -8.89
C ARG A 83 -0.28 -6.90 -7.69
N ILE A 84 0.68 -6.86 -6.77
CA ILE A 84 0.64 -7.71 -5.56
C ILE A 84 -0.56 -7.33 -4.69
N ILE A 85 -0.82 -6.04 -4.56
CA ILE A 85 -1.87 -5.53 -3.69
C ILE A 85 -3.25 -5.80 -4.27
N GLU A 86 -3.43 -5.67 -5.57
CA GLU A 86 -4.64 -6.10 -6.26
C GLU A 86 -4.92 -7.59 -6.01
N ASN A 87 -3.88 -8.44 -6.06
CA ASN A 87 -4.03 -9.86 -5.75
C ASN A 87 -4.48 -10.08 -4.30
N VAL A 88 -3.87 -9.39 -3.33
CA VAL A 88 -4.30 -9.44 -1.91
C VAL A 88 -5.76 -8.99 -1.75
N GLN A 89 -6.17 -7.90 -2.40
CA GLN A 89 -7.55 -7.43 -2.39
C GLN A 89 -8.50 -8.48 -2.95
N GLN A 90 -8.19 -9.02 -4.14
CA GLN A 90 -8.99 -10.06 -4.78
C GLN A 90 -9.15 -11.28 -3.88
N LYS A 91 -8.07 -11.77 -3.26
CA LYS A 91 -8.14 -12.90 -2.31
C LYS A 91 -9.01 -12.60 -1.10
N ILE A 92 -8.93 -11.40 -0.53
CA ILE A 92 -9.78 -10.99 0.60
C ILE A 92 -11.25 -10.97 0.16
N PHE A 93 -11.55 -10.33 -0.96
CA PHE A 93 -12.90 -10.22 -1.50
C PHE A 93 -13.51 -11.59 -1.81
N THR A 94 -12.78 -12.46 -2.50
CA THR A 94 -13.24 -13.80 -2.85
C THR A 94 -13.55 -14.63 -1.60
N ARG A 95 -12.67 -14.62 -0.60
CA ARG A 95 -12.90 -15.34 0.68
C ARG A 95 -14.14 -14.81 1.40
N SER A 96 -14.27 -13.49 1.52
CA SER A 96 -15.45 -12.88 2.14
C SER A 96 -16.73 -13.15 1.37
N SER A 97 -16.69 -13.15 0.04
CA SER A 97 -17.84 -13.45 -0.82
C SER A 97 -18.32 -14.89 -0.67
N PHE A 98 -17.40 -15.86 -0.66
CA PHE A 98 -17.75 -17.27 -0.43
C PHE A 98 -18.31 -17.49 0.97
N GLU A 99 -17.71 -16.89 1.99
CA GLU A 99 -18.20 -17.00 3.37
C GLU A 99 -19.59 -16.38 3.52
N PHE A 100 -19.82 -15.23 2.89
CA PHE A 100 -21.12 -14.56 2.87
C PHE A 100 -22.17 -15.41 2.14
N ALA A 101 -21.90 -15.85 0.91
CA ALA A 101 -22.82 -16.67 0.12
C ALA A 101 -23.18 -18.00 0.81
N TYR A 102 -22.24 -18.59 1.55
CA TYR A 102 -22.47 -19.83 2.29
C TYR A 102 -23.25 -19.62 3.60
N ARG A 103 -22.99 -18.53 4.34
CA ARG A 103 -23.59 -18.29 5.66
C ARG A 103 -24.90 -17.54 5.62
N PHE A 104 -25.04 -16.58 4.70
CA PHE A 104 -26.21 -15.70 4.63
C PHE A 104 -27.54 -16.46 4.47
N PRO A 105 -27.66 -17.49 3.62
CA PRO A 105 -28.91 -18.27 3.50
C PRO A 105 -29.20 -19.14 4.73
N LYS A 106 -28.19 -19.42 5.57
CA LYS A 106 -28.31 -20.30 6.75
C LYS A 106 -28.73 -19.56 8.01
N ILE A 107 -29.00 -18.26 7.93
CA ILE A 107 -29.44 -17.46 9.07
C ILE A 107 -30.86 -17.87 9.46
N LYS A 108 -31.06 -18.28 10.71
CA LYS A 108 -32.39 -18.64 11.23
C LYS A 108 -33.23 -17.37 11.41
N MET A 109 -34.51 -17.41 11.01
CA MET A 109 -35.45 -16.29 11.20
C MET A 109 -35.60 -15.88 12.66
N SER A 110 -35.40 -16.81 13.61
CA SER A 110 -35.42 -16.52 15.04
C SER A 110 -34.35 -15.51 15.47
N GLU A 111 -33.19 -15.50 14.81
CA GLU A 111 -32.07 -14.59 15.06
C GLU A 111 -32.26 -13.22 14.42
N LEU A 112 -33.17 -13.10 13.45
CA LEU A 112 -33.48 -11.85 12.75
C LEU A 112 -34.51 -10.97 13.47
N ARG A 113 -35.13 -11.45 14.56
CA ARG A 113 -36.20 -10.74 15.27
C ARG A 113 -35.83 -9.32 15.73
N ASN A 114 -34.56 -9.08 16.05
CA ASN A 114 -34.05 -7.79 16.51
C ASN A 114 -33.14 -7.10 15.49
N TYR A 115 -33.02 -7.61 14.26
CA TYR A 115 -32.12 -7.09 13.24
C TYR A 115 -32.88 -6.77 11.96
N TYR A 116 -32.56 -5.64 11.33
CA TYR A 116 -33.08 -5.32 10.02
C TYR A 116 -32.39 -6.20 8.97
N PRO A 117 -33.08 -7.15 8.31
CA PRO A 117 -32.43 -8.12 7.43
C PRO A 117 -31.64 -7.50 6.25
N PRO A 118 -32.10 -6.39 5.63
CA PRO A 118 -31.30 -5.69 4.61
C PRO A 118 -29.95 -5.18 5.11
N GLU A 119 -29.82 -4.85 6.40
CA GLU A 119 -28.55 -4.40 6.98
C GLU A 119 -27.49 -5.52 6.94
N LEU A 120 -27.89 -6.77 7.16
CA LEU A 120 -26.98 -7.91 7.07
C LEU A 120 -26.48 -8.13 5.64
N ALA A 121 -27.31 -7.81 4.64
CA ALA A 121 -26.87 -7.79 3.25
C ALA A 121 -25.92 -6.62 2.98
N ASN A 122 -26.22 -5.43 3.51
CA ASN A 122 -25.38 -4.24 3.34
C ASN A 122 -23.99 -4.41 3.97
N ARG A 123 -23.86 -5.19 5.05
CA ARG A 123 -22.56 -5.52 5.66
C ARG A 123 -21.60 -6.25 4.73
N PHE A 124 -22.08 -6.84 3.64
CA PHE A 124 -21.18 -7.34 2.59
C PHE A 124 -20.33 -6.20 2.00
N PHE A 125 -20.88 -5.00 1.85
CA PHE A 125 -20.15 -3.84 1.33
C PHE A 125 -19.04 -3.36 2.27
N ASP A 126 -19.11 -3.65 3.58
CA ASP A 126 -18.00 -3.37 4.50
C ASP A 126 -16.73 -4.11 4.11
N THR A 127 -16.85 -5.28 3.45
CA THR A 127 -15.70 -6.03 2.94
C THR A 127 -14.94 -5.24 1.86
N LEU A 128 -15.66 -4.47 1.03
CA LEU A 128 -15.07 -3.58 0.04
C LEU A 128 -14.30 -2.43 0.70
N THR A 129 -14.86 -1.88 1.77
CA THR A 129 -14.21 -0.83 2.56
C THR A 129 -12.95 -1.35 3.23
N VAL A 130 -13.02 -2.54 3.85
CA VAL A 130 -11.87 -3.18 4.51
C VAL A 130 -10.76 -3.49 3.51
N GLN A 131 -11.06 -4.11 2.35
CA GLN A 131 -10.00 -4.42 1.38
C GLN A 131 -9.32 -3.16 0.83
N LYS A 132 -10.09 -2.11 0.50
CA LYS A 132 -9.54 -0.87 -0.06
C LYS A 132 -8.74 -0.12 1.00
N GLY A 133 -9.28 -0.03 2.22
CA GLY A 133 -8.61 0.59 3.35
C GLY A 133 -7.30 -0.11 3.71
N LEU A 134 -7.31 -1.44 3.75
CA LEU A 134 -6.12 -2.25 4.05
C LEU A 134 -5.01 -2.03 3.00
N SER A 135 -5.35 -2.03 1.72
CA SER A 135 -4.39 -1.73 0.65
C SER A 135 -3.82 -0.33 0.74
N LYS A 136 -4.67 0.66 1.01
CA LYS A 136 -4.22 2.04 1.19
C LYS A 136 -3.25 2.16 2.36
N ILE A 137 -3.55 1.51 3.49
CA ILE A 137 -2.66 1.48 4.65
C ILE A 137 -1.35 0.76 4.32
N LEU A 138 -1.36 -0.30 3.51
CA LEU A 138 -0.14 -1.02 3.15
C LEU A 138 0.79 -0.25 2.19
N ILE A 139 0.27 0.68 1.39
CA ILE A 139 1.07 1.48 0.43
C ILE A 139 1.38 2.85 1.02
N ASP A 140 0.33 3.63 1.27
CA ASP A 140 0.45 5.08 1.49
C ASP A 140 1.11 5.36 2.83
N PHE A 141 0.84 4.54 3.85
CA PHE A 141 1.41 4.75 5.18
C PHE A 141 2.93 4.51 5.20
N PRO A 142 3.47 3.38 4.71
CA PRO A 142 4.92 3.21 4.60
C PRO A 142 5.58 4.28 3.73
N ALA A 143 4.97 4.63 2.58
CA ALA A 143 5.50 5.64 1.68
C ALA A 143 5.59 7.02 2.37
N ALA A 144 4.50 7.46 3.01
CA ALA A 144 4.46 8.72 3.73
C ALA A 144 5.44 8.73 4.93
N LEU A 145 5.54 7.63 5.67
CA LEU A 145 6.47 7.50 6.78
C LEU A 145 7.92 7.67 6.30
N LEU A 146 8.32 6.95 5.24
CA LEU A 146 9.65 7.08 4.64
C LEU A 146 9.87 8.50 4.13
N GLN A 147 8.90 9.08 3.42
CA GLN A 147 9.01 10.43 2.89
C GLN A 147 9.17 11.48 3.99
N ILE A 148 8.44 11.38 5.10
CA ILE A 148 8.58 12.28 6.25
C ILE A 148 9.95 12.13 6.90
N ILE A 149 10.36 10.90 7.22
CA ILE A 149 11.64 10.64 7.90
C ILE A 149 12.81 11.18 7.08
N PHE A 150 12.86 10.81 5.80
CA PHE A 150 13.96 11.23 4.94
C PHE A 150 13.85 12.68 4.50
N GLY A 151 12.64 13.22 4.31
CA GLY A 151 12.44 14.64 4.03
C GLY A 151 12.95 15.51 5.17
N LEU A 152 12.66 15.14 6.42
CA LEU A 152 13.20 15.82 7.61
C LEU A 152 14.72 15.68 7.71
N LEU A 153 15.28 14.49 7.43
CA LEU A 153 16.73 14.30 7.41
C LEU A 153 17.40 15.21 6.37
N LEU A 154 16.92 15.21 5.12
CA LEU A 154 17.47 16.05 4.05
C LEU A 154 17.41 17.53 4.39
N LEU A 155 16.27 18.00 4.92
CA LEU A 155 16.12 19.39 5.39
C LEU A 155 17.08 19.75 6.53
N SER A 156 17.45 18.78 7.38
CA SER A 156 18.39 19.03 8.48
C SER A 156 19.84 19.17 8.01
N PHE A 157 20.18 18.67 6.82
CA PHE A 157 21.51 18.80 6.21
C PHE A 157 21.64 20.02 5.29
N TYR A 158 20.53 20.70 4.98
CA TYR A 158 20.49 21.92 4.17
C TYR A 158 20.71 23.15 5.05
#